data_AF-D5FFX1-F1
#
_entry.id   AF-D5FFX1-F1
#
_cell.length_a   1.000
_cell.length_b   1.000
_cell.length_c   1.000
_cell.angle_alpha   90.00
_cell.angle_beta   90.00
_cell.angle_gamma   90.00
#
_symmetry.space_group_name_H-M   'P 1'
#
loop_
_entity.id
_entity.type
_entity.pdbx_description
1 polymer ?
#
loop_
_entity_poly.entity_id
_entity_poly.type
_entity_poly.pdbx_seq_one_letter_code
_entity_poly.pdbx_strand_id
1 'polypeptide(L)' 'DQLALKSPKGQNTVLMQGPRKSRKAFRHFGRAPGVPHSSTAPYVRSKGRKFEKGRGRRASRGYKV' A
#
# COMPACT_ATOMS: atom_id res chain seq x y z
N ASP A 1 10.78 13.94 -28.06
CA ASP A 1 10.71 15.41 -28.22
C ASP A 1 9.56 15.88 -29.12
N GLN A 2 9.07 15.06 -30.07
CA GLN A 2 7.97 15.38 -30.99
C GLN A 2 6.74 16.11 -30.39
N LEU A 3 6.34 15.78 -29.16
CA LEU A 3 5.22 16.47 -28.49
C LEU A 3 5.48 17.98 -28.31
N ALA A 4 6.71 18.35 -27.98
CA ALA A 4 7.09 19.75 -27.80
C ALA A 4 7.07 20.53 -29.12
N LEU A 5 7.32 19.88 -30.25
CA LEU A 5 7.18 20.51 -31.58
C LEU A 5 5.71 20.69 -31.98
N LYS A 6 4.85 19.69 -31.70
CA LYS A 6 3.42 19.72 -32.05
C LYS A 6 2.60 20.66 -31.17
N SER A 7 2.91 20.70 -29.88
CA SER A 7 2.17 21.48 -28.88
C SER A 7 3.16 22.21 -27.97
N PRO A 8 3.91 23.21 -28.48
CA PRO A 8 4.96 23.90 -27.71
C PRO A 8 4.43 24.60 -26.47
N LYS A 9 3.15 25.01 -26.48
CA LYS A 9 2.44 25.61 -25.34
C LYS A 9 1.54 24.63 -24.57
N GLY A 10 1.49 23.35 -24.98
CA GLY A 10 0.63 22.33 -24.36
C GLY A 10 -0.88 22.48 -24.64
N GLN A 11 -1.30 23.34 -25.56
CA GLN A 11 -2.71 23.52 -25.92
C GLN A 11 -3.32 22.20 -26.45
N ASN A 12 -4.57 21.91 -26.08
CA ASN A 12 -5.31 20.67 -26.42
C ASN A 12 -4.62 19.38 -25.96
N THR A 13 -3.85 19.42 -24.87
CA THR A 13 -3.24 18.23 -24.24
C THR A 13 -3.80 17.99 -22.83
N VAL A 14 -3.75 16.74 -22.37
CA VAL A 14 -4.17 16.36 -21.02
C VAL A 14 -3.01 15.67 -20.31
N LEU A 15 -2.65 16.18 -19.13
CA LEU A 15 -1.67 15.54 -18.26
C LEU A 15 -2.36 14.46 -17.42
N MET A 16 -1.88 13.22 -17.55
CA MET A 16 -2.41 12.09 -16.80
C MET A 16 -1.29 11.46 -15.98
N GLN A 17 -1.62 10.98 -14.77
CA GLN A 17 -0.69 10.27 -13.91
C GLN A 17 -1.31 8.99 -13.36
N GLY A 18 -0.56 7.89 -13.43
CA GLY A 18 -0.93 6.64 -12.79
C GLY A 18 -0.91 6.73 -11.25
N PRO A 19 -1.60 5.82 -10.55
CA PRO A 19 -1.66 5.82 -9.09
C PRO A 19 -0.27 5.61 -8.47
N ARG A 20 0.25 6.64 -7.79
CA ARG A 20 1.61 6.65 -7.21
C ARG A 20 1.82 5.63 -6.09
N LYS A 21 0.78 5.34 -5.32
CA LYS A 21 0.85 4.50 -4.09
C LYS A 21 0.28 3.09 -4.27
N SER A 22 -0.01 2.66 -5.50
CA SER A 22 -0.56 1.32 -5.77
C SER A 22 0.47 0.19 -5.59
N ARG A 23 1.77 0.52 -5.59
CA ARG A 23 2.87 -0.45 -5.46
C ARG A 23 2.81 -1.18 -4.11
N LYS A 24 3.10 -2.49 -4.12
CA LYS A 24 3.10 -3.37 -2.93
C LYS A 24 3.91 -2.81 -1.75
N ALA A 25 5.04 -2.15 -2.03
CA ALA A 25 5.86 -1.51 -0.99
C ALA A 25 5.05 -0.53 -0.11
N PHE A 26 4.13 0.24 -0.68
CA PHE A 26 3.32 1.20 0.08
C PHE A 26 2.32 0.54 1.04
N ARG A 27 2.00 -0.74 0.85
CA ARG A 27 1.15 -1.47 1.81
C ARG A 27 1.84 -1.74 3.13
N HIS A 28 3.17 -1.70 3.14
CA HIS A 28 3.99 -1.91 4.34
C HIS A 28 4.36 -0.59 5.03
N PHE A 29 3.95 0.54 4.47
CA PHE A 29 4.19 1.87 5.04
C PHE A 29 3.02 2.33 5.89
N GLY A 30 3.27 3.30 6.77
CA GLY A 30 2.27 3.87 7.67
C GLY A 30 2.44 3.40 9.11
N ARG A 31 1.36 3.43 9.88
CA ARG A 31 1.35 3.03 11.30
C ARG A 31 1.79 1.57 11.44
N ALA A 32 2.54 1.24 12.49
CA ALA A 32 3.08 -0.10 12.67
C ALA A 32 1.98 -1.19 12.67
N PRO A 33 2.20 -2.36 12.04
CA PRO A 33 1.26 -3.46 12.13
C PRO A 33 1.08 -3.90 13.59
N GLY A 34 -0.16 -3.89 14.09
CA GLY A 34 -0.42 -4.25 15.49
C GLY A 34 -0.68 -3.05 16.41
N VAL A 35 -0.77 -1.83 15.89
CA VAL A 35 -1.47 -0.73 16.59
C VAL A 35 -2.97 -0.72 16.22
N PRO A 36 -3.86 -0.32 17.14
CA PRO A 36 -5.30 -0.27 16.87
C PRO A 36 -5.64 0.54 15.62
N HIS A 37 -6.54 0.01 14.79
CA HIS A 37 -6.98 0.61 13.52
C HIS A 37 -5.85 0.77 12.48
N SER A 38 -4.75 0.01 12.57
CA SER A 38 -3.76 -0.08 11.49
C SER A 38 -4.16 -1.10 10.42
N SER A 39 -3.98 -0.73 9.15
CA SER A 39 -4.19 -1.62 8.00
C SER A 39 -2.88 -2.02 7.31
N THR A 40 -1.74 -1.63 7.88
CA THR A 40 -0.40 -1.89 7.35
C THR A 40 -0.11 -3.39 7.30
N ALA A 41 0.33 -3.86 6.14
CA ALA A 41 0.69 -5.26 5.94
C ALA A 41 2.00 -5.58 6.68
N PRO A 42 2.03 -6.62 7.55
CA PRO A 42 3.29 -7.05 8.17
C PRO A 42 4.23 -7.69 7.15
N TYR A 43 5.53 -7.63 7.42
CA TYR A 43 6.53 -8.37 6.67
C TYR A 43 6.63 -9.80 7.22
N VAL A 44 6.06 -10.76 6.48
CA VAL A 44 6.07 -12.19 6.81
C VAL A 44 6.74 -12.98 5.69
N ARG A 45 7.54 -13.99 6.08
CA ARG A 45 8.26 -14.87 5.14
C ARG A 45 7.32 -15.66 4.23
N SER A 46 6.16 -16.10 4.75
CA SER A 46 5.17 -16.86 4.00
C SER A 46 3.77 -16.57 4.52
N LYS A 47 2.74 -16.89 3.73
CA LYS A 47 1.34 -16.70 4.11
C LYS A 47 0.73 -18.03 4.54
N GLY A 48 0.00 -18.05 5.66
CA GLY A 48 -0.71 -19.26 6.12
C GLY A 48 -1.18 -19.17 7.56
N ARG A 49 -1.86 -20.22 8.05
CA ARG A 49 -2.37 -20.29 9.44
C ARG A 49 -1.26 -20.19 10.49
N LYS A 50 -0.08 -20.72 10.18
CA LYS A 50 1.09 -20.77 11.06
C LYS A 50 1.95 -19.48 11.06
N PHE A 51 1.65 -18.51 10.20
CA PHE A 51 2.46 -17.29 10.04
C PHE A 51 1.69 -16.06 10.54
N GLU A 52 2.04 -15.59 11.74
CA GLU A 52 1.52 -14.35 12.36
C GLU A 52 -0.01 -14.17 12.37
N LYS A 53 -0.77 -15.26 12.57
CA LYS A 53 -2.24 -15.25 12.75
C LYS A 53 -2.70 -15.71 14.15
N GLY A 54 -1.80 -15.72 15.12
CA GLY A 54 -2.01 -16.23 16.48
C GLY A 54 -2.59 -15.19 17.43
N ARG A 55 -1.86 -14.94 18.52
CA ARG A 55 -2.16 -13.92 19.53
C ARG A 55 -2.14 -12.52 18.92
N GLY A 56 -3.04 -11.63 19.36
CA GLY A 56 -3.08 -10.22 18.92
C GLY A 56 -3.79 -9.98 17.58
N ARG A 57 -4.16 -11.03 16.84
CA ARG A 57 -4.89 -10.93 15.54
C ARG A 57 -6.36 -11.31 15.64
N ARG A 58 -6.81 -11.89 16.76
CA ARG A 58 -8.18 -12.37 16.98
C ARG A 58 -8.52 -12.41 18.46
N ALA A 59 -9.80 -12.18 18.77
CA ALA A 59 -10.30 -12.08 20.15
C ALA A 59 -10.04 -13.36 20.98
N SER A 60 -10.12 -14.55 20.36
CA SER A 60 -9.94 -15.82 21.07
C SER A 60 -8.50 -16.14 21.49
N ARG A 61 -7.51 -15.29 21.15
CA ARG A 61 -6.10 -15.49 21.51
C ARG A 61 -5.53 -14.20 22.12
N GLY A 62 -5.83 -13.97 23.39
CA GLY A 62 -5.30 -12.88 24.21
C GLY A 62 -6.01 -11.53 23.99
N TYR A 63 -5.88 -10.95 22.81
CA TYR A 63 -6.55 -9.70 22.43
C TYR A 63 -6.63 -9.58 20.90
N LYS A 64 -7.46 -8.65 20.43
CA LYS A 64 -7.55 -8.26 19.03
C LYS A 64 -7.14 -6.80 18.89
N VAL A 65 -6.18 -6.56 18.00
CA VAL A 65 -5.84 -5.23 17.50
C VAL A 65 -6.65 -4.94 16.24
#